data_AF-A0A3M6JWS9-F1
#
_entry.id   AF-A0A3M6JWS9-F1
#
_cell.length_a   1.000
_cell.length_b   1.000
_cell.length_c   1.000
_cell.angle_alpha   90.00
_cell.angle_beta   90.00
_cell.angle_gamma   90.00
#
_symmetry.space_group_name_H-M   'P 1'
#
loop_
_entity.id
_entity.type
_entity.pdbx_description
1 polymer ?
#
loop_
_entity_poly.entity_id
_entity_poly.type
_entity_poly.pdbx_seq_one_letter_code
_entity_poly.pdbx_strand_id
1 'polypeptide(L)'
;PGKNDFSKSIILSGLMWFKLYLIPFLKYPANPPTVGDGETVVLRMVLYVSFIIISGIGVVVFYKISKKLQNNKKYFAIIGYAGLMIIVFIVMPDNPDEITAPMNLVNEFRFVSVLGVSSFWITVGILLGLFWKKFDSPNQYS
;
A
#
# COMPACT_ATOMS: atom_id res chain seq x y z
N PRO A 1 17.40 6.50 3.91
CA PRO A 1 17.40 5.02 3.97
C PRO A 1 17.98 4.40 2.69
N GLY A 2 18.59 3.22 2.79
CA GLY A 2 19.24 2.48 1.69
C GLY A 2 20.71 2.86 1.47
N LYS A 3 21.63 1.91 1.63
CA LYS A 3 23.07 2.12 1.37
C LYS A 3 23.39 2.19 -0.13
N ASN A 4 22.57 1.55 -0.97
CA ASN A 4 22.67 1.52 -2.42
C ASN A 4 21.28 1.56 -3.07
N ASP A 5 21.21 1.79 -4.37
CA ASP A 5 19.94 2.00 -5.09
C ASP A 5 19.08 0.74 -5.19
N PHE A 6 19.70 -0.44 -5.16
CA PHE A 6 18.99 -1.69 -4.97
C PHE A 6 18.18 -1.68 -3.66
N SER A 7 18.83 -1.31 -2.54
CA SER A 7 18.15 -1.20 -1.24
C SER A 7 17.06 -0.14 -1.26
N LYS A 8 17.30 1.00 -1.92
CA LYS A 8 16.28 2.06 -2.06
C LYS A 8 15.05 1.55 -2.83
N SER A 9 15.26 0.78 -3.89
CA SER A 9 14.19 0.19 -4.72
C SER A 9 13.34 -0.80 -3.91
N ILE A 10 13.98 -1.68 -3.13
CA ILE A 10 13.27 -2.62 -2.24
C ILE A 10 12.47 -1.87 -1.17
N ILE A 11 13.09 -0.87 -0.50
CA ILE A 11 12.43 -0.08 0.53
C ILE A 11 11.24 0.70 -0.05
N LEU A 12 11.41 1.32 -1.22
CA LEU A 12 10.36 2.07 -1.88
C LEU A 12 9.19 1.16 -2.28
N SER A 13 9.50 0.01 -2.89
CA SER A 13 8.48 -0.99 -3.24
C SER A 13 7.70 -1.47 -2.02
N GLY A 14 8.39 -1.80 -0.93
CA GLY A 14 7.76 -2.20 0.33
C GLY A 14 6.87 -1.10 0.93
N LEU A 15 7.29 0.17 0.85
CA LEU A 15 6.46 1.30 1.26
C LEU A 15 5.23 1.44 0.37
N MET A 16 5.37 1.30 -0.95
CA MET A 16 4.25 1.39 -1.87
C MET A 16 3.25 0.23 -1.66
N TRP A 17 3.73 -1.00 -1.52
CA TRP A 17 2.91 -2.16 -1.12
C TRP A 17 2.14 -1.88 0.17
N PHE A 18 2.83 -1.39 1.19
CA PHE A 18 2.20 -1.13 2.48
C PHE A 18 1.08 -0.07 2.37
N LYS A 19 1.34 1.03 1.66
CA LYS A 19 0.44 2.20 1.59
C LYS A 19 -0.69 2.04 0.58
N LEU A 20 -0.38 1.47 -0.58
CA LEU A 20 -1.32 1.36 -1.70
C LEU A 20 -2.11 0.05 -1.68
N TYR A 21 -1.63 -0.96 -0.95
CA TYR A 21 -2.31 -2.25 -0.86
C TYR A 21 -2.65 -2.64 0.57
N LEU A 22 -1.66 -2.81 1.46
CA LEU A 22 -1.93 -3.41 2.76
C LEU A 22 -2.90 -2.58 3.61
N ILE A 23 -2.67 -1.27 3.76
CA ILE A 23 -3.56 -0.43 4.57
C ILE A 23 -4.99 -0.41 3.98
N PRO A 24 -5.23 -0.15 2.68
CA PRO A 24 -6.56 -0.28 2.08
C PRO A 24 -7.19 -1.66 2.28
N PHE A 25 -6.42 -2.73 2.09
CA PHE A 25 -6.88 -4.10 2.27
C PHE A 25 -7.34 -4.39 3.71
N LEU A 26 -6.72 -3.78 4.71
CA LEU A 26 -7.16 -3.93 6.11
C LEU A 26 -8.55 -3.33 6.36
N LYS A 27 -8.94 -2.26 5.64
CA LYS A 27 -10.29 -1.67 5.75
C LYS A 27 -11.28 -2.37 4.82
N TYR A 28 -10.86 -2.66 3.59
CA TYR A 28 -11.68 -3.23 2.53
C TYR A 28 -10.97 -4.47 1.95
N PRO A 29 -11.04 -5.61 2.64
CA PRO A 29 -10.36 -6.83 2.20
C PRO A 29 -10.98 -7.37 0.91
N ALA A 30 -10.16 -8.01 0.09
CA ALA A 30 -10.62 -8.63 -1.15
C ALA A 30 -11.60 -9.77 -0.85
N ASN A 31 -12.74 -9.78 -1.54
CA ASN A 31 -13.72 -10.86 -1.50
C ASN A 31 -13.70 -11.63 -2.82
N PRO A 32 -14.01 -12.93 -2.83
CA PRO A 32 -14.15 -13.69 -4.08
C PRO A 32 -15.16 -13.03 -5.04
N PRO A 33 -15.04 -13.19 -6.37
CA PRO A 33 -15.90 -12.49 -7.34
C PRO A 33 -17.40 -12.72 -7.16
N THR A 34 -17.80 -13.87 -6.60
CA THR A 34 -19.18 -14.25 -6.35
C THR A 34 -19.70 -13.83 -4.96
N VAL A 35 -18.88 -13.13 -4.17
CA VAL A 35 -19.21 -12.71 -2.80
C VAL A 35 -19.44 -11.20 -2.75
N GLY A 36 -20.69 -10.85 -2.45
CA GLY A 36 -21.18 -9.47 -2.40
C GLY A 36 -22.30 -9.23 -3.41
N ASP A 37 -22.92 -8.06 -3.33
CA ASP A 37 -23.97 -7.66 -4.26
C ASP A 37 -23.36 -7.08 -5.55
N GLY A 38 -23.96 -7.41 -6.70
CA GLY A 38 -23.59 -6.82 -8.00
C GLY A 38 -23.90 -5.32 -8.07
N GLU A 39 -24.96 -4.87 -7.41
CA GLU A 39 -25.41 -3.47 -7.42
C GLU A 39 -24.43 -2.55 -6.66
N THR A 40 -23.69 -3.08 -5.68
CA THR A 40 -22.76 -2.31 -4.85
C THR A 40 -21.32 -2.31 -5.39
N VAL A 41 -21.03 -2.98 -6.52
CA VAL A 41 -19.67 -3.10 -7.09
C VAL A 41 -19.00 -1.75 -7.28
N VAL A 42 -19.72 -0.76 -7.84
CA VAL A 42 -19.19 0.58 -8.08
C VAL A 42 -18.87 1.28 -6.77
N LEU A 43 -19.74 1.16 -5.76
CA LEU A 43 -19.52 1.76 -4.44
C LEU A 43 -18.28 1.15 -3.76
N ARG A 44 -18.13 -0.18 -3.75
CA ARG A 44 -16.95 -0.86 -3.19
C ARG A 44 -15.67 -0.41 -3.87
N MET A 45 -15.69 -0.28 -5.19
CA MET A 45 -14.55 0.24 -5.96
C MET A 45 -14.21 1.69 -5.55
N VAL A 46 -15.20 2.57 -5.45
CA VAL A 46 -15.00 3.97 -5.06
C VAL A 46 -14.44 4.06 -3.63
N LEU A 47 -14.95 3.28 -2.68
CA LEU A 47 -14.42 3.22 -1.32
C LEU A 47 -12.95 2.80 -1.30
N TYR A 48 -12.61 1.72 -2.01
CA TYR A 48 -11.25 1.21 -2.09
C TYR A 48 -10.28 2.21 -2.72
N VAL A 49 -10.64 2.78 -3.88
CA VAL A 49 -9.82 3.76 -4.59
C VAL A 49 -9.67 5.06 -3.79
N SER A 50 -10.74 5.52 -3.14
CA SER A 50 -10.68 6.71 -2.28
C SER A 50 -9.73 6.50 -1.10
N PHE A 51 -9.77 5.31 -0.48
CA PHE A 51 -8.87 4.96 0.61
C PHE A 51 -7.39 4.94 0.15
N ILE A 52 -7.11 4.39 -1.04
CA ILE A 52 -5.77 4.45 -1.65
C ILE A 52 -5.32 5.89 -1.88
N ILE A 53 -6.18 6.73 -2.45
CA ILE A 53 -5.87 8.14 -2.74
C ILE A 53 -5.55 8.88 -1.44
N ILE A 54 -6.37 8.73 -0.40
CA ILE A 54 -6.16 9.37 0.90
C ILE A 54 -4.85 8.89 1.52
N SER A 55 -4.58 7.57 1.50
CA SER A 55 -3.32 7.02 2.01
C SER A 55 -2.11 7.56 1.25
N GLY A 56 -2.15 7.56 -0.08
CA GLY A 56 -1.07 8.05 -0.94
C GLY A 56 -0.80 9.54 -0.75
N ILE A 57 -1.85 10.38 -0.78
CA ILE A 57 -1.73 11.83 -0.51
C ILE A 57 -1.20 12.06 0.90
N GLY A 58 -1.70 11.31 1.90
CA GLY A 58 -1.24 11.36 3.28
C GLY A 58 0.28 11.14 3.37
N VAL A 59 0.82 10.12 2.70
CA VAL A 59 2.26 9.87 2.66
C VAL A 59 3.02 11.08 2.10
N VAL A 60 2.57 11.66 1.00
CA VAL A 60 3.23 12.82 0.37
C VAL A 60 3.20 14.04 1.29
N VAL A 61 2.05 14.34 1.89
CA VAL A 61 1.88 15.48 2.80
C VAL A 61 2.75 15.32 4.03
N PHE A 62 2.67 14.19 4.72
CA PHE A 62 3.46 13.94 5.92
C PHE A 62 4.95 13.81 5.63
N TYR A 63 5.34 13.30 4.46
CA TYR A 63 6.73 13.35 4.02
C TYR A 63 7.22 14.80 3.86
N LYS A 64 6.46 15.68 3.19
CA LYS A 64 6.81 17.11 3.07
C LYS A 64 6.92 17.79 4.44
N ILE A 65 6.01 17.47 5.36
CA ILE A 65 6.08 17.95 6.75
C ILE A 65 7.36 17.46 7.44
N SER A 66 7.69 16.17 7.30
CA SER A 66 8.91 15.58 7.87
C SER A 66 10.19 16.27 7.37
N LYS A 67 10.20 16.80 6.14
CA LYS A 67 11.35 17.54 5.59
C LYS A 67 11.52 18.93 6.20
N LYS A 68 10.45 19.54 6.72
CA LYS A 68 10.50 20.83 7.43
C LYS A 68 10.88 20.68 8.91
N LEU A 69 10.81 19.47 9.46
CA LEU A 69 11.11 19.17 10.85
C LEU A 69 12.58 18.74 11.01
N GLN A 70 13.23 19.21 12.07
CA GLN A 70 14.61 18.84 12.40
C GLN A 70 14.68 17.74 13.47
N ASN A 71 15.73 16.91 13.39
CA ASN A 71 16.06 15.87 14.37
C ASN A 71 14.87 14.94 14.68
N ASN A 72 14.65 14.65 15.96
CA ASN A 72 13.61 13.73 16.45
C ASN A 72 12.19 14.23 16.17
N LYS A 73 12.01 15.50 15.79
CA LYS A 73 10.68 16.03 15.46
C LYS A 73 10.09 15.39 14.20
N LYS A 74 10.90 14.70 13.38
CA LYS A 74 10.41 13.92 12.22
C LYS A 74 9.45 12.80 12.60
N TYR A 75 9.55 12.24 13.82
CA TYR A 75 8.62 11.23 14.30
C TYR A 75 7.18 11.74 14.40
N PHE A 76 6.97 13.04 14.66
CA PHE A 76 5.63 13.63 14.64
C PHE A 76 4.94 13.52 13.27
N ALA A 77 5.70 13.55 12.17
CA ALA A 77 5.11 13.35 10.85
C ALA A 77 4.64 11.90 10.64
N ILE A 78 5.37 10.92 11.20
CA ILE A 78 4.99 9.50 11.15
C ILE A 78 3.75 9.27 12.01
N ILE A 79 3.73 9.80 13.23
CA ILE A 79 2.59 9.73 14.16
C ILE A 79 1.38 10.42 13.54
N GLY A 80 1.55 11.60 12.94
CA GLY A 80 0.47 12.33 12.28
C GLY A 80 -0.11 11.56 11.09
N TYR A 81 0.73 10.92 10.27
CA TYR A 81 0.25 10.02 9.21
C TYR A 81 -0.55 8.85 9.80
N ALA A 82 -0.05 8.21 10.85
CA ALA A 82 -0.73 7.09 11.49
C ALA A 82 -2.09 7.53 12.07
N GLY A 83 -2.12 8.69 12.76
CA GLY A 83 -3.35 9.28 13.27
C GLY A 83 -4.36 9.61 12.17
N LEU A 84 -3.91 10.18 11.04
CA LEU A 84 -4.76 10.40 9.87
C LEU A 84 -5.37 9.08 9.40
N MET A 85 -4.58 8.02 9.24
CA MET A 85 -5.10 6.75 8.76
C MET A 85 -6.08 6.09 9.73
N ILE A 86 -5.86 6.23 11.04
CA ILE A 86 -6.81 5.75 12.06
C ILE A 86 -8.15 6.51 11.92
N ILE A 87 -8.11 7.84 11.78
CA ILE A 87 -9.30 8.66 11.59
C ILE A 87 -10.03 8.24 10.31
N VAL A 88 -9.31 8.10 9.20
CA VAL A 88 -9.90 7.69 7.91
C VAL A 88 -10.51 6.29 8.00
N PHE A 89 -9.87 5.36 8.71
CA PHE A 89 -10.37 4.01 8.93
C PHE A 89 -11.71 4.01 9.68
N ILE A 90 -11.87 4.90 10.67
CA ILE A 90 -13.09 5.03 11.48
C ILE A 90 -14.18 5.79 10.71
N VAL A 91 -13.82 6.86 10.00
CA VAL A 91 -14.77 7.77 9.35
C VAL A 91 -15.32 7.20 8.04
N MET A 92 -14.50 6.47 7.27
CA MET A 92 -14.98 5.91 6.01
C MET A 92 -16.00 4.78 6.24
N PRO A 93 -17.08 4.74 5.44
CA PRO A 93 -18.13 3.73 5.57
C PRO A 93 -17.55 2.31 5.49
N ASP A 94 -18.17 1.39 6.21
CA ASP A 94 -17.87 -0.03 6.06
C ASP A 94 -18.37 -0.56 4.71
N ASN A 95 -17.87 -1.73 4.31
CA ASN A 95 -18.38 -2.42 3.13
C ASN A 95 -19.87 -2.77 3.37
N PRO A 96 -20.79 -2.34 2.50
CA PRO A 96 -22.21 -2.61 2.67
C PRO A 96 -22.60 -4.09 2.49
N ASP A 97 -21.71 -4.89 1.91
CA ASP A 97 -22.02 -6.27 1.57
C ASP A 97 -21.85 -7.23 2.74
N GLU A 98 -22.89 -8.02 2.99
CA GLU A 98 -22.81 -9.16 3.88
C GLU A 98 -22.02 -10.32 3.23
N ILE A 99 -21.21 -11.00 4.05
CA ILE A 99 -20.47 -12.17 3.63
C ILE A 99 -21.36 -13.40 3.79
N THR A 100 -22.02 -13.81 2.71
CA THR A 100 -22.91 -14.99 2.68
C THR A 100 -22.18 -16.29 2.35
N ALA A 101 -20.96 -16.22 1.83
CA ALA A 101 -20.15 -17.38 1.48
C ALA A 101 -19.42 -18.00 2.69
N PRO A 102 -19.06 -19.29 2.62
CA PRO A 102 -18.29 -19.95 3.66
C PRO A 102 -16.99 -19.20 4.02
N MET A 103 -16.77 -18.97 5.31
CA MET A 103 -15.65 -18.14 5.79
C MET A 103 -14.27 -18.74 5.46
N ASN A 104 -14.18 -20.07 5.34
CA ASN A 104 -12.95 -20.73 4.88
C ASN A 104 -12.57 -20.29 3.46
N LEU A 105 -13.53 -20.25 2.54
CA LEU A 105 -13.32 -19.80 1.16
C LEU A 105 -12.90 -18.32 1.12
N VAL A 106 -13.57 -17.48 1.91
CA VAL A 106 -13.29 -16.04 1.97
C VAL A 106 -11.90 -15.78 2.53
N ASN A 107 -11.51 -16.47 3.60
CA ASN A 107 -10.20 -16.32 4.21
C ASN A 107 -9.08 -16.86 3.31
N GLU A 108 -9.30 -17.98 2.64
CA GLU A 108 -8.36 -18.55 1.67
C GLU A 108 -8.14 -17.58 0.50
N PHE A 109 -9.23 -17.02 -0.05
CA PHE A 109 -9.14 -16.02 -1.10
C PHE A 109 -8.38 -14.76 -0.65
N ARG A 110 -8.66 -14.26 0.56
CA ARG A 110 -7.95 -13.12 1.15
C ARG A 110 -6.46 -13.40 1.32
N PHE A 111 -6.13 -14.58 1.83
CA PHE A 111 -4.74 -15.01 2.02
C PHE A 111 -3.99 -15.10 0.69
N VAL A 112 -4.57 -15.78 -0.30
CA VAL A 112 -3.99 -15.91 -1.64
C VAL A 112 -3.88 -14.56 -2.34
N SER A 113 -4.85 -13.66 -2.15
CA SER A 113 -4.79 -12.28 -2.66
C SER A 113 -3.60 -11.51 -2.08
N VAL A 114 -3.37 -11.60 -0.76
CA VAL A 114 -2.21 -10.99 -0.10
C VAL A 114 -0.91 -11.57 -0.64
N LEU A 115 -0.82 -12.88 -0.81
CA LEU A 115 0.36 -13.52 -1.40
C LEU A 115 0.62 -13.07 -2.83
N GLY A 116 -0.42 -13.03 -3.67
CA GLY A 116 -0.31 -12.63 -5.08
C GLY A 116 0.18 -11.19 -5.22
N VAL A 117 -0.45 -10.25 -4.50
CA VAL A 117 -0.07 -8.83 -4.57
C VAL A 117 1.31 -8.61 -3.91
N SER A 118 1.62 -9.28 -2.80
CA SER A 118 2.95 -9.19 -2.20
C SER A 118 4.04 -9.70 -3.14
N SER A 119 3.78 -10.81 -3.85
CA SER A 119 4.70 -11.36 -4.85
C SER A 119 4.95 -10.36 -5.99
N PHE A 120 3.90 -9.70 -6.48
CA PHE A 120 4.01 -8.62 -7.47
C PHE A 120 4.94 -7.50 -6.98
N TRP A 121 4.72 -6.95 -5.78
CA TRP A 121 5.54 -5.86 -5.27
C TRP A 121 6.98 -6.26 -4.95
N ILE A 122 7.20 -7.49 -4.47
CA ILE A 122 8.56 -8.04 -4.29
C ILE A 122 9.29 -8.10 -5.63
N THR A 123 8.64 -8.63 -6.67
CA THR A 123 9.20 -8.70 -8.03
C THR A 123 9.51 -7.32 -8.58
N VAL A 124 8.60 -6.34 -8.42
CA VAL A 124 8.84 -4.95 -8.83
C VAL A 124 10.07 -4.37 -8.15
N GLY A 125 10.20 -4.54 -6.82
CA GLY A 125 11.34 -4.02 -6.07
C GLY A 125 12.68 -4.63 -6.51
N ILE A 126 12.69 -5.95 -6.76
CA ILE A 126 13.88 -6.68 -7.24
C ILE A 126 14.23 -6.24 -8.66
N LEU A 127 13.27 -6.25 -9.60
CA LEU A 127 13.50 -5.90 -10.99
C LEU A 127 14.03 -4.48 -11.14
N LEU A 128 13.40 -3.50 -10.47
CA LEU A 128 13.84 -2.11 -10.50
C LEU A 128 15.24 -1.96 -9.87
N GLY A 129 15.51 -2.64 -8.76
CA GLY A 129 16.82 -2.61 -8.12
C GLY A 129 17.93 -3.20 -9.02
N LEU A 130 17.67 -4.32 -9.68
CA LEU A 130 18.60 -4.95 -10.61
C LEU A 130 18.81 -4.11 -11.87
N PHE A 131 17.73 -3.53 -12.41
CA PHE A 131 17.78 -2.65 -13.56
C PHE A 131 18.64 -1.43 -13.25
N TRP A 132 18.39 -0.75 -12.13
CA TRP A 132 19.19 0.40 -11.71
C TRP A 132 20.67 0.04 -11.57
N LYS A 133 20.99 -1.07 -10.88
CA LYS A 133 22.37 -1.53 -10.73
C LYS A 133 23.08 -1.77 -12.07
N LYS A 134 22.35 -2.26 -13.07
CA LYS A 134 22.90 -2.52 -14.42
C LYS A 134 23.23 -1.22 -15.17
N PHE A 135 22.38 -0.20 -15.09
CA PHE A 135 22.56 1.05 -15.85
C PHE A 135 23.35 2.13 -15.11
N ASP A 136 23.48 2.03 -13.79
CA ASP A 136 24.30 2.94 -12.97
C ASP A 136 25.76 2.47 -12.84
N SER A 137 26.13 1.41 -13.56
CA SER A 137 27.53 1.03 -13.72
C SER A 137 28.20 2.05 -14.65
N PRO A 138 29.09 2.94 -14.15
CA PRO A 138 29.69 3.96 -14.99
C PRO A 138 30.44 3.27 -16.12
N ASN A 139 30.27 3.79 -17.35
CA ASN A 139 30.99 3.35 -18.54
C ASN A 139 32.46 3.05 -18.19
N GLN A 140 32.83 1.77 -18.12
CA GLN A 140 34.20 1.28 -17.89
C GLN A 140 35.07 1.46 -19.16
N TYR A 141 34.76 2.45 -19.99
CA TYR A 141 35.44 2.76 -21.24
C TYR A 141 35.63 4.28 -21.34
N SER A 142 36.63 4.80 -20.62
CA SER A 142 37.28 6.09 -20.90
C SER A 142 38.73 6.01 -20.47
#